data_AF-A0A373J0G0-F1
#
_entry.id   AF-A0A373J0G0-F1
#
_cell.length_a   1.000
_cell.length_b   1.000
_cell.length_c   1.000
_cell.angle_alpha   90.00
_cell.angle_beta   90.00
_cell.angle_gamma   90.00
#
_symmetry.space_group_name_H-M   'P 1'
#
loop_
_entity.id
_entity.type
_entity.pdbx_description
1 polymer ?
#
loop_
_entity_poly.entity_id
_entity_poly.type
_entity_poly.pdbx_seq_one_letter_code
_entity_poly.pdbx_strand_id
1 'polypeptide(L)'
;MKQMDKKDLSKKAKIWFEKAKEWLKRAKEALKKLELKKKYELFKEKLPEDKKARTIILADIVLVVLLIFTLLLVGCKNLLTGGKKQKEETAISEEMEKTTKRKNKTVSFTISAVGDCTFGTDENFAYEGSMPAKYDEVGDFNYFFENVKSVFEADDLTIVNFEGTLTDSTTREDKQFAFKADKSYAEILTDGFVEAANLANNHSKDYGEQSYNDTMDALDEAGITNFGYDRVAIKKVKGIKVGLVGTYVLADGLGVKDSMEKNIQDLKDEGAQVIIASFHWGEEKAEYPNDVQVELAHAAIDAGADLVLGHHPHVLQGIEQYKGKNIVYSLGNFCFGGNMYPSDMDTVIFQQTFTLKGGKLQEDNVTNIIPCSISSVEDYNNYQPTPAAGEKETEILNKITQRSQGLSNENTEESDSENDNSDSDESYDDSEDDNSGSDEYDDSDE
;
A
#
# COMPACT_ATOMS: atom_id res chain seq x y z
N MET A 1 22.08 6.61 51.38
CA MET A 1 22.92 6.38 50.17
C MET A 1 22.06 6.65 48.95
N LYS A 2 22.31 7.75 48.21
CA LYS A 2 21.57 8.07 46.98
C LYS A 2 22.07 7.16 45.86
N GLN A 3 21.18 6.36 45.25
CA GLN A 3 21.49 5.61 44.04
C GLN A 3 21.85 6.60 42.93
N MET A 4 23.09 6.53 42.45
CA MET A 4 23.53 7.24 41.25
C MET A 4 23.04 6.47 40.03
N ASP A 5 22.39 7.18 39.10
CA ASP A 5 21.85 6.65 37.85
C ASP A 5 22.96 6.01 36.98
N LYS A 6 22.72 4.78 36.50
CA LYS A 6 23.63 4.02 35.62
C LYS A 6 23.96 4.78 34.32
N LYS A 7 23.10 5.68 33.84
CA LYS A 7 23.39 6.55 32.67
C LYS A 7 24.48 7.59 32.94
N ASP A 8 24.59 8.10 34.17
CA ASP A 8 25.57 9.14 34.54
C ASP A 8 26.98 8.56 34.77
N LEU A 9 27.06 7.32 35.25
CA LEU A 9 28.30 6.54 35.36
C LEU A 9 28.92 6.24 33.99
N SER A 10 28.09 5.90 32.99
CA SER A 10 28.53 5.60 31.61
C SER A 10 29.14 6.82 30.90
N LYS A 11 28.55 8.01 31.08
CA LYS A 11 29.10 9.27 30.51
C LYS A 11 30.43 9.66 31.15
N LYS A 12 30.55 9.58 32.48
CA LYS A 12 31.81 9.88 33.18
C LYS A 12 32.92 8.91 32.82
N ALA A 13 32.61 7.63 32.65
CA ALA A 13 33.57 6.61 32.19
C ALA A 13 34.10 6.90 30.78
N LYS A 14 33.23 7.30 29.83
CA LYS A 14 33.65 7.69 28.47
C LYS A 14 34.59 8.90 28.46
N ILE A 15 34.29 9.93 29.26
CA ILE A 15 35.14 11.12 29.37
C ILE A 15 36.51 10.77 29.97
N TRP A 16 36.54 9.89 30.97
CA TRP A 16 37.78 9.45 31.59
C TRP A 16 38.64 8.62 30.62
N PHE A 17 38.01 7.75 29.82
CA PHE A 17 38.68 6.93 28.82
C PHE A 17 39.33 7.76 27.70
N GLU A 18 38.66 8.79 27.21
CA GLU A 18 39.23 9.69 26.19
C GLU A 18 40.39 10.54 26.75
N LYS A 19 40.29 11.01 28.01
CA LYS A 19 41.42 11.68 28.68
C LYS A 19 42.63 10.75 28.86
N ALA A 20 42.40 9.48 29.18
CA ALA A 20 43.47 8.48 29.30
C ALA A 20 44.15 8.20 27.95
N LYS A 21 43.40 8.11 26.84
CA LYS A 21 43.97 7.98 25.49
C LYS A 21 44.85 9.18 25.11
N GLU A 22 44.39 10.38 25.41
CA GLU A 22 45.15 11.59 25.09
C GLU A 22 46.42 11.73 25.95
N TRP A 23 46.34 11.35 27.23
CA TRP A 23 47.53 11.27 28.09
C TRP A 23 48.54 10.23 27.57
N LEU A 24 48.07 9.04 27.15
CA LEU A 24 48.92 8.01 26.58
C LEU A 24 49.60 8.46 25.27
N LYS A 25 48.90 9.24 24.44
CA LYS A 25 49.45 9.83 23.21
C LYS A 25 50.58 10.81 23.54
N ARG A 26 50.36 11.72 24.49
CA ARG A 26 51.37 12.69 24.94
C ARG A 26 52.59 12.00 25.59
N ALA A 27 52.36 10.94 26.38
CA ALA A 27 53.44 10.15 26.97
C ALA A 27 54.29 9.43 25.90
N LYS A 28 53.67 8.86 24.87
CA LYS A 28 54.38 8.25 23.73
C LYS A 28 55.20 9.27 22.94
N GLU A 29 54.66 10.47 22.70
CA GLU A 29 55.38 11.57 22.04
C GLU A 29 56.56 12.08 22.89
N ALA A 30 56.39 12.17 24.21
CA ALA A 30 57.47 12.55 25.13
C ALA A 30 58.59 11.49 25.17
N LEU A 31 58.24 10.20 25.20
CA LEU A 31 59.20 9.08 25.10
C LEU A 31 59.98 9.10 23.79
N LYS A 32 59.29 9.36 22.67
CA LYS A 32 59.93 9.49 21.34
C LYS A 32 60.91 10.67 21.29
N LYS A 33 60.55 11.81 21.90
CA LYS A 33 61.46 12.98 22.04
C LYS A 33 62.66 12.67 22.94
N LEU A 34 62.47 11.89 24.01
CA LEU A 34 63.54 11.45 24.91
C LEU A 34 64.52 10.47 24.24
N GLU A 35 64.01 9.52 23.45
CA GLU A 35 64.85 8.62 22.64
C GLU A 35 65.64 9.35 21.56
N LEU A 36 65.02 10.32 20.86
CA LEU A 36 65.69 11.16 19.88
C LEU A 36 66.79 12.00 20.54
N LYS A 37 66.53 12.56 21.73
CA LYS A 37 67.54 13.31 22.49
C LYS A 37 68.70 12.43 22.92
N LYS A 38 68.44 11.20 23.41
CA LYS A 38 69.50 10.22 23.73
C LYS A 38 70.33 9.83 22.51
N LYS A 39 69.68 9.55 21.37
CA LYS A 39 70.39 9.22 20.12
C LYS A 39 71.22 10.39 19.59
N TYR A 40 70.75 11.62 19.74
CA TYR A 40 71.49 12.83 19.37
C TYR A 40 72.74 13.04 20.23
N GLU A 41 72.65 12.86 21.56
CA GLU A 41 73.83 12.99 22.44
C GLU A 41 74.85 11.87 22.20
N LEU A 42 74.40 10.62 21.97
CA LEU A 42 75.27 9.49 21.60
C LEU A 42 75.94 9.68 20.22
N PHE A 43 75.26 10.38 19.30
CA PHE A 43 75.81 10.75 18.00
C PHE A 43 76.82 11.89 18.13
N LYS A 44 76.60 12.85 19.04
CA LYS A 44 77.49 13.97 19.30
C LYS A 44 78.85 13.54 19.86
N GLU A 45 78.90 12.48 20.68
CA GLU A 45 80.15 11.88 21.18
C GLU A 45 80.97 11.16 20.09
N LYS A 46 80.33 10.76 18.97
CA LYS A 46 80.98 10.01 17.88
C LYS A 46 81.45 10.89 16.71
N LEU A 47 81.24 12.21 16.77
CA LEU A 47 81.74 13.14 15.76
C LEU A 47 83.23 13.46 16.03
N PRO A 48 84.10 13.41 15.01
CA PRO A 48 85.51 13.78 15.18
C PRO A 48 85.68 15.21 15.72
N GLU A 49 86.67 15.46 16.59
CA GLU A 49 86.97 16.82 17.10
C GLU A 49 87.49 17.77 16.01
N ASP A 50 87.95 17.23 14.88
CA ASP A 50 88.35 18.01 13.71
C ASP A 50 87.13 18.70 13.09
N LYS A 51 87.10 20.03 13.20
CA LYS A 51 86.06 20.91 12.65
C LYS A 51 85.84 20.70 11.16
N LYS A 52 86.87 20.35 10.36
CA LYS A 52 86.71 20.13 8.91
C LYS A 52 85.97 18.82 8.62
N ALA A 53 86.36 17.72 9.27
CA ALA A 53 85.69 16.43 9.13
C ALA A 53 84.22 16.50 9.57
N ARG A 54 83.94 17.21 10.67
CA ARG A 54 82.58 17.41 11.18
C ARG A 54 81.69 18.22 10.23
N THR A 55 82.26 19.21 9.55
CA THR A 55 81.52 20.06 8.59
C THR A 55 81.16 19.29 7.32
N ILE A 56 82.06 18.43 6.83
CA ILE A 56 81.83 17.60 5.65
C ILE A 56 80.73 16.56 5.93
N ILE A 57 80.81 15.84 7.05
CA ILE A 57 79.80 14.83 7.43
C ILE A 57 78.41 15.47 7.61
N LEU A 58 78.34 16.67 8.21
CA LEU A 58 77.06 17.38 8.36
C LEU A 58 76.51 17.87 7.01
N ALA A 59 77.35 18.32 6.09
CA ALA A 59 76.94 18.71 4.76
C ALA A 59 76.39 17.52 3.95
N ASP A 60 77.04 16.35 4.03
CA ASP A 60 76.59 15.14 3.35
C ASP A 60 75.25 14.62 3.90
N ILE A 61 75.04 14.69 5.22
CA ILE A 61 73.77 14.33 5.84
C ILE A 61 72.64 15.27 5.39
N VAL A 62 72.90 16.57 5.33
CA VAL A 62 71.93 17.56 4.83
C VAL A 62 71.58 17.27 3.37
N LEU A 63 72.56 16.90 2.55
CA LEU A 63 72.35 16.57 1.14
C LEU A 63 71.50 15.31 0.96
N VAL A 64 71.77 14.27 1.75
CA VAL A 64 70.97 13.02 1.76
C VAL A 64 69.55 13.27 2.25
N VAL A 65 69.36 14.10 3.29
CA VAL A 65 68.02 14.46 3.78
C VAL A 65 67.25 15.26 2.72
N LEU A 66 67.90 16.19 2.01
CA LEU A 66 67.28 16.94 0.91
C LEU A 66 66.88 16.03 -0.26
N LEU A 67 67.71 15.02 -0.58
CA LEU A 67 67.42 14.02 -1.62
C LEU A 67 66.25 13.09 -1.24
N ILE A 68 66.19 12.66 0.02
CA ILE A 68 65.05 11.90 0.54
C ILE A 68 63.79 12.76 0.55
N PHE A 69 63.89 14.05 0.90
CA PHE A 69 62.76 14.97 0.92
C PHE A 69 62.22 15.26 -0.48
N THR A 70 63.07 15.42 -1.49
CA THR A 70 62.64 15.58 -2.90
C THR A 70 62.02 14.30 -3.45
N LEU A 71 62.57 13.12 -3.16
CA LEU A 71 61.97 11.84 -3.53
C LEU A 71 60.61 11.61 -2.84
N LEU A 72 60.47 12.01 -1.57
CA LEU A 72 59.20 11.98 -0.84
C LEU A 72 58.18 12.98 -1.42
N LEU A 73 58.60 14.17 -1.84
CA LEU A 73 57.70 15.15 -2.48
C LEU A 73 57.21 14.69 -3.85
N VAL A 74 58.07 14.07 -4.66
CA VAL A 74 57.68 13.48 -5.96
C VAL A 74 56.78 12.25 -5.76
N GLY A 75 57.10 11.39 -4.80
CA GLY A 75 56.26 10.25 -4.40
C GLY A 75 54.89 10.68 -3.87
N CYS A 76 54.83 11.71 -3.03
CA CYS A 76 53.58 12.28 -2.53
C CYS A 76 52.75 12.91 -3.64
N LYS A 77 53.35 13.57 -4.63
CA LYS A 77 52.60 14.17 -5.75
C LYS A 77 51.91 13.09 -6.61
N ASN A 78 52.58 11.97 -6.88
CA ASN A 78 52.01 10.82 -7.61
C ASN A 78 50.99 10.03 -6.78
N LEU A 79 51.17 9.90 -5.45
CA LEU A 79 50.19 9.28 -4.55
C LEU A 79 48.93 10.16 -4.35
N LEU A 80 49.08 11.48 -4.30
CA LEU A 80 47.98 12.42 -4.10
C LEU A 80 47.12 12.62 -5.35
N THR A 81 47.68 12.54 -6.56
CA THR A 81 46.93 12.65 -7.82
C THR A 81 46.39 11.30 -8.30
N GLY A 82 47.15 10.21 -8.17
CA GLY A 82 46.71 8.86 -8.53
C GLY A 82 45.66 8.30 -7.57
N GLY A 83 45.84 8.46 -6.26
CA GLY A 83 44.93 7.92 -5.25
C GLY A 83 43.59 8.67 -5.13
N LYS A 84 43.54 9.96 -5.46
CA LYS A 84 42.28 10.73 -5.54
C LYS A 84 41.50 10.38 -6.81
N LYS A 85 42.17 10.39 -7.96
CA LYS A 85 41.54 10.10 -9.25
C LYS A 85 41.01 8.66 -9.33
N GLN A 86 41.77 7.70 -8.80
CA GLN A 86 41.34 6.31 -8.73
C GLN A 86 40.21 6.09 -7.70
N LYS A 87 40.20 6.80 -6.55
CA LYS A 87 39.06 6.75 -5.61
C LYS A 87 37.79 7.40 -6.17
N GLU A 88 37.91 8.53 -6.88
CA GLU A 88 36.79 9.17 -7.56
C GLU A 88 36.27 8.30 -8.70
N GLU A 89 37.14 7.74 -9.55
CA GLU A 89 36.72 6.83 -10.63
C GLU A 89 36.09 5.54 -10.09
N THR A 90 36.59 4.99 -8.97
CA THR A 90 36.00 3.80 -8.33
C THR A 90 34.65 4.14 -7.68
N ALA A 91 34.54 5.29 -7.02
CA ALA A 91 33.27 5.75 -6.43
C ALA A 91 32.23 6.04 -7.51
N ILE A 92 32.62 6.69 -8.61
CA ILE A 92 31.77 6.95 -9.77
C ILE A 92 31.38 5.63 -10.45
N SER A 93 32.29 4.66 -10.58
CA SER A 93 31.96 3.36 -11.16
C SER A 93 31.02 2.55 -10.27
N GLU A 94 31.23 2.56 -8.95
CA GLU A 94 30.34 1.89 -7.99
C GLU A 94 28.96 2.56 -7.93
N GLU A 95 28.91 3.88 -8.03
CA GLU A 95 27.68 4.66 -8.05
C GLU A 95 26.95 4.49 -9.39
N MET A 96 27.67 4.46 -10.52
CA MET A 96 27.13 4.11 -11.83
C MET A 96 26.65 2.66 -11.88
N GLU A 97 27.36 1.70 -11.28
CA GLU A 97 26.95 0.30 -11.22
C GLU A 97 25.73 0.12 -10.33
N LYS A 98 25.66 0.79 -9.17
CA LYS A 98 24.46 0.83 -8.31
C LYS A 98 23.27 1.50 -9.00
N THR A 99 23.52 2.58 -9.74
CA THR A 99 22.48 3.30 -10.49
C THR A 99 21.98 2.47 -11.68
N THR A 100 22.87 1.75 -12.36
CA THR A 100 22.51 0.84 -13.46
C THR A 100 21.75 -0.39 -12.94
N LYS A 101 22.19 -0.97 -11.81
CA LYS A 101 21.46 -2.05 -11.12
C LYS A 101 20.09 -1.57 -10.62
N ARG A 102 19.96 -0.34 -10.11
CA ARG A 102 18.66 0.25 -9.75
C ARG A 102 17.76 0.46 -10.97
N LYS A 103 18.27 1.00 -12.07
CA LYS A 103 17.51 1.23 -13.31
C LYS A 103 17.01 -0.06 -13.97
N ASN A 104 17.74 -1.17 -13.80
CA ASN A 104 17.37 -2.47 -14.38
C ASN A 104 16.65 -3.41 -13.42
N LYS A 105 16.39 -3.01 -12.16
CA LYS A 105 15.62 -3.84 -11.23
C LYS A 105 14.15 -3.78 -11.63
N THR A 106 13.61 -4.91 -12.04
CA THR A 106 12.18 -5.15 -12.18
C THR A 106 11.66 -5.76 -10.88
N VAL A 107 10.55 -5.24 -10.36
CA VAL A 107 9.82 -5.81 -9.23
C VAL A 107 8.37 -5.93 -9.67
N SER A 108 7.79 -7.11 -9.51
CA SER A 108 6.36 -7.33 -9.70
C SER A 108 5.76 -7.85 -8.39
N PHE A 109 4.56 -7.38 -8.08
CA PHE A 109 3.79 -7.84 -6.93
C PHE A 109 2.32 -7.93 -7.28
N THR A 110 1.63 -8.89 -6.67
CA THR A 110 0.20 -9.15 -6.88
C THR A 110 -0.57 -8.70 -5.65
N ILE A 111 -1.62 -7.92 -5.85
CA ILE A 111 -2.59 -7.61 -4.80
C ILE A 111 -3.84 -8.47 -5.02
N SER A 112 -4.49 -8.87 -3.94
CA SER A 112 -5.86 -9.39 -3.95
C SER A 112 -6.78 -8.39 -3.24
N ALA A 113 -7.93 -8.10 -3.85
CA ALA A 113 -8.98 -7.29 -3.27
C ALA A 113 -10.28 -8.10 -3.19
N VAL A 114 -10.96 -8.01 -2.06
CA VAL A 114 -12.23 -8.72 -1.81
C VAL A 114 -13.30 -7.79 -1.26
N GLY A 115 -14.53 -8.27 -1.31
CA GLY A 115 -15.72 -7.55 -0.89
C GLY A 115 -15.86 -7.29 0.61
N ASP A 116 -17.08 -6.95 1.00
CA ASP A 116 -17.42 -6.47 2.34
C ASP A 116 -17.26 -7.56 3.40
N CYS A 117 -16.46 -7.27 4.42
CA CYS A 117 -16.21 -8.14 5.56
C CYS A 117 -16.84 -7.53 6.81
N THR A 118 -17.84 -8.22 7.36
CA THR A 118 -18.57 -7.80 8.56
C THR A 118 -18.56 -8.95 9.55
N PHE A 119 -17.73 -8.89 10.60
CA PHE A 119 -17.61 -10.04 11.51
C PHE A 119 -18.61 -10.05 12.67
N GLY A 120 -19.32 -8.93 12.84
CA GLY A 120 -20.24 -8.70 13.94
C GLY A 120 -21.67 -9.11 13.64
N THR A 121 -22.52 -8.86 14.63
CA THR A 121 -23.97 -8.94 14.51
C THR A 121 -24.62 -7.72 15.16
N ASP A 122 -25.87 -7.43 14.79
CA ASP A 122 -26.67 -6.39 15.47
C ASP A 122 -27.34 -7.00 16.70
N GLU A 123 -27.43 -6.23 17.79
CA GLU A 123 -28.02 -6.69 19.05
C GLU A 123 -29.53 -7.05 18.95
N ASN A 124 -30.21 -6.59 17.91
CA ASN A 124 -31.61 -6.90 17.61
C ASN A 124 -31.77 -8.16 16.76
N PHE A 125 -30.68 -8.73 16.24
CA PHE A 125 -30.74 -9.98 15.47
C PHE A 125 -30.74 -11.20 16.39
N ALA A 126 -31.23 -12.33 15.88
CA ALA A 126 -31.06 -13.59 16.58
C ALA A 126 -29.57 -13.94 16.63
N TYR A 127 -29.08 -14.29 17.82
CA TYR A 127 -27.69 -14.74 17.97
C TYR A 127 -27.47 -16.05 17.22
N GLU A 128 -28.42 -16.98 17.32
CA GLU A 128 -28.38 -18.24 16.58
C GLU A 128 -28.33 -17.96 15.07
N GLY A 129 -27.34 -18.58 14.40
CA GLY A 129 -27.10 -18.38 12.98
C GLY A 129 -26.19 -17.21 12.63
N SER A 130 -25.86 -16.32 13.57
CA SER A 130 -24.92 -15.21 13.35
C SER A 130 -23.47 -15.70 13.19
N MET A 131 -22.60 -14.87 12.62
CA MET A 131 -21.18 -15.18 12.52
C MET A 131 -20.50 -15.36 13.90
N PRO A 132 -20.80 -14.56 14.93
CA PRO A 132 -20.32 -14.84 16.28
C PRO A 132 -20.75 -16.21 16.82
N ALA A 133 -22.01 -16.61 16.61
CA ALA A 133 -22.47 -17.94 17.00
C ALA A 133 -21.75 -19.06 16.21
N LYS A 134 -21.42 -18.81 14.93
CA LYS A 134 -20.59 -19.74 14.15
C LYS A 134 -19.20 -19.87 14.77
N TYR A 135 -18.57 -18.79 15.20
CA TYR A 135 -17.28 -18.85 15.91
C TYR A 135 -17.39 -19.64 17.22
N ASP A 136 -18.42 -19.41 18.03
CA ASP A 136 -18.63 -20.18 19.27
C ASP A 136 -18.77 -21.69 19.02
N GLU A 137 -19.34 -22.07 17.87
CA GLU A 137 -19.47 -23.46 17.44
C GLU A 137 -18.13 -24.07 17.01
N VAL A 138 -17.35 -23.36 16.20
CA VAL A 138 -16.10 -23.88 15.61
C VAL A 138 -14.88 -23.72 16.52
N GLY A 139 -14.79 -22.62 17.27
CA GLY A 139 -13.68 -22.27 18.15
C GLY A 139 -12.35 -21.98 17.44
N ASP A 140 -12.36 -21.63 16.14
CA ASP A 140 -11.16 -21.38 15.34
C ASP A 140 -11.37 -20.24 14.34
N PHE A 141 -10.51 -19.22 14.41
CA PHE A 141 -10.55 -18.08 13.49
C PHE A 141 -10.19 -18.46 12.05
N ASN A 142 -9.39 -19.51 11.85
CA ASN A 142 -8.99 -19.96 10.51
C ASN A 142 -10.19 -20.39 9.66
N TYR A 143 -11.27 -20.85 10.30
CA TYR A 143 -12.48 -21.33 9.63
C TYR A 143 -12.98 -20.34 8.56
N PHE A 144 -13.02 -19.04 8.89
CA PHE A 144 -13.69 -18.04 8.06
C PHE A 144 -12.97 -17.72 6.75
N PHE A 145 -11.66 -17.98 6.64
CA PHE A 145 -10.92 -17.82 5.39
C PHE A 145 -10.22 -19.08 4.90
N GLU A 146 -10.49 -20.23 5.52
CA GLU A 146 -9.81 -21.50 5.24
C GLU A 146 -9.77 -21.83 3.74
N ASN A 147 -10.91 -21.69 3.05
CA ASN A 147 -11.05 -22.09 1.65
C ASN A 147 -10.40 -21.13 0.65
N VAL A 148 -10.08 -19.90 1.07
CA VAL A 148 -9.41 -18.88 0.23
C VAL A 148 -7.98 -18.60 0.68
N LYS A 149 -7.57 -19.14 1.83
CA LYS A 149 -6.26 -18.92 2.45
C LYS A 149 -5.08 -19.14 1.49
N SER A 150 -5.13 -20.22 0.70
CA SER A 150 -4.07 -20.52 -0.27
C SER A 150 -3.96 -19.51 -1.43
N VAL A 151 -5.04 -18.78 -1.73
CA VAL A 151 -5.03 -17.69 -2.71
C VAL A 151 -4.31 -16.49 -2.11
N PHE A 152 -4.63 -16.14 -0.86
CA PHE A 152 -4.03 -14.99 -0.16
C PHE A 152 -2.55 -15.24 0.19
N GLU A 153 -2.19 -16.45 0.61
CA GLU A 153 -0.79 -16.84 0.83
C GLU A 153 0.09 -16.72 -0.43
N ALA A 154 -0.51 -16.80 -1.61
CA ALA A 154 0.20 -16.74 -2.90
C ALA A 154 0.38 -15.31 -3.43
N ASP A 155 -0.33 -14.31 -2.89
CA ASP A 155 -0.19 -12.92 -3.28
C ASP A 155 0.87 -12.17 -2.44
N ASP A 156 0.91 -10.85 -2.57
CA ASP A 156 1.83 -9.99 -1.81
C ASP A 156 1.12 -8.96 -0.91
N LEU A 157 -0.21 -8.84 -1.04
CA LEU A 157 -1.07 -7.90 -0.33
C LEU A 157 -2.53 -8.22 -0.60
N THR A 158 -3.24 -8.66 0.43
CA THR A 158 -4.70 -8.76 0.47
C THR A 158 -5.33 -7.56 1.16
N ILE A 159 -6.34 -6.98 0.51
CA ILE A 159 -7.09 -5.80 0.97
C ILE A 159 -8.58 -6.15 1.10
N VAL A 160 -9.17 -5.82 2.25
CA VAL A 160 -10.60 -5.97 2.53
C VAL A 160 -11.26 -4.60 2.73
N ASN A 161 -12.58 -4.51 2.51
CA ASN A 161 -13.41 -3.50 3.17
C ASN A 161 -13.92 -4.08 4.49
N PHE A 162 -13.48 -3.53 5.61
CA PHE A 162 -13.93 -3.97 6.93
C PHE A 162 -15.14 -3.13 7.35
N GLU A 163 -16.32 -3.66 7.10
CA GLU A 163 -17.61 -3.00 7.27
C GLU A 163 -18.26 -3.47 8.57
N GLY A 164 -17.77 -2.91 9.68
CA GLY A 164 -18.26 -3.26 11.01
C GLY A 164 -17.35 -2.70 12.08
N THR A 165 -17.59 -3.12 13.31
CA THR A 165 -16.82 -2.65 14.46
C THR A 165 -16.29 -3.80 15.31
N LEU A 166 -15.08 -3.61 15.81
CA LEU A 166 -14.41 -4.46 16.80
C LEU A 166 -14.34 -3.70 18.12
N THR A 167 -15.34 -3.86 18.98
CA THR A 167 -15.50 -2.98 20.16
C THR A 167 -16.31 -3.64 21.27
N ASP A 168 -16.01 -3.25 22.51
CA ASP A 168 -16.84 -3.55 23.68
C ASP A 168 -17.81 -2.41 24.02
N SER A 169 -17.84 -1.35 23.20
CA SER A 169 -18.73 -0.21 23.41
C SER A 169 -20.20 -0.66 23.44
N THR A 170 -20.96 -0.03 24.34
CA THR A 170 -22.41 -0.23 24.48
C THR A 170 -23.20 0.99 24.01
N THR A 171 -22.52 2.02 23.48
CA THR A 171 -23.17 3.25 23.00
C THR A 171 -23.58 3.07 21.55
N ARG A 172 -24.59 2.24 21.30
CA ARG A 172 -25.12 1.98 19.95
C ARG A 172 -25.69 3.27 19.35
N GLU A 173 -25.37 3.55 18.08
CA GLU A 173 -25.98 4.65 17.35
C GLU A 173 -27.43 4.37 16.96
N ASP A 174 -28.23 5.44 16.80
CA ASP A 174 -29.62 5.33 16.37
C ASP A 174 -29.70 5.13 14.85
N LYS A 175 -29.55 3.88 14.43
CA LYS A 175 -29.62 3.45 13.03
C LYS A 175 -30.27 2.07 12.91
N GLN A 176 -30.66 1.74 11.68
CA GLN A 176 -31.35 0.48 11.34
C GLN A 176 -30.52 -0.75 11.75
N PHE A 177 -29.23 -0.78 11.40
CA PHE A 177 -28.31 -1.88 11.72
C PHE A 177 -26.99 -1.34 12.27
N ALA A 178 -26.53 -1.88 13.40
CA ALA A 178 -25.31 -1.51 14.12
C ALA A 178 -24.55 -2.79 14.52
N PHE A 179 -23.54 -3.15 13.73
CA PHE A 179 -22.76 -4.37 13.88
C PHE A 179 -21.66 -4.23 14.91
N LYS A 180 -21.55 -5.24 15.79
CA LYS A 180 -20.48 -5.36 16.78
C LYS A 180 -19.88 -6.75 16.80
N ALA A 181 -18.56 -6.82 16.81
CA ALA A 181 -17.78 -8.02 17.04
C ALA A 181 -16.76 -7.81 18.17
N ASP A 182 -16.31 -8.91 18.75
CA ASP A 182 -15.22 -8.94 19.73
C ASP A 182 -13.91 -8.50 19.07
N LYS A 183 -13.06 -7.78 19.81
CA LYS A 183 -11.77 -7.28 19.30
C LYS A 183 -10.86 -8.38 18.78
N SER A 184 -10.92 -9.57 19.37
CA SER A 184 -10.15 -10.75 18.92
C SER A 184 -10.49 -11.19 17.50
N TYR A 185 -11.62 -10.77 16.92
CA TYR A 185 -11.98 -11.14 15.55
C TYR A 185 -11.05 -10.49 14.51
N ALA A 186 -10.20 -9.54 14.91
CA ALA A 186 -9.07 -9.11 14.08
C ALA A 186 -8.10 -10.27 13.74
N GLU A 187 -8.03 -11.32 14.58
CA GLU A 187 -7.23 -12.52 14.33
C GLU A 187 -7.71 -13.28 13.08
N ILE A 188 -9.00 -13.19 12.72
CA ILE A 188 -9.53 -13.77 11.48
C ILE A 188 -8.79 -13.22 10.26
N LEU A 189 -8.51 -11.91 10.23
CA LEU A 189 -7.78 -11.26 9.15
C LEU A 189 -6.32 -11.75 9.10
N THR A 190 -5.68 -11.86 10.26
CA THR A 190 -4.26 -12.28 10.35
C THR A 190 -4.08 -13.74 9.93
N ASP A 191 -4.93 -14.63 10.44
CA ASP A 191 -4.91 -16.07 10.12
C ASP A 191 -5.31 -16.36 8.67
N GLY A 192 -6.11 -15.44 8.09
CA GLY A 192 -6.49 -15.43 6.69
C GLY A 192 -5.51 -14.76 5.75
N PHE A 193 -4.33 -14.30 6.19
CA PHE A 193 -3.35 -13.60 5.33
C PHE A 193 -3.89 -12.30 4.70
N VAL A 194 -4.74 -11.56 5.42
CA VAL A 194 -5.12 -10.20 5.07
C VAL A 194 -4.09 -9.23 5.66
N GLU A 195 -3.70 -8.19 4.91
CA GLU A 195 -2.74 -7.22 5.42
C GLU A 195 -3.21 -5.76 5.45
N ALA A 196 -4.35 -5.45 4.84
CA ALA A 196 -4.92 -4.11 4.90
C ALA A 196 -6.46 -4.10 4.89
N ALA A 197 -7.02 -3.10 5.57
CA ALA A 197 -8.47 -2.94 5.71
C ALA A 197 -8.89 -1.47 5.51
N ASN A 198 -9.83 -1.25 4.59
CA ASN A 198 -10.56 0.01 4.49
C ASN A 198 -11.61 0.10 5.60
N LEU A 199 -11.67 1.26 6.27
CA LEU A 199 -12.67 1.61 7.29
C LEU A 199 -13.56 2.79 6.87
N ALA A 200 -13.42 3.30 5.64
CA ALA A 200 -14.29 4.37 5.16
C ALA A 200 -15.65 3.78 4.72
N ASN A 201 -16.53 3.49 5.67
CA ASN A 201 -17.87 2.94 5.42
C ASN A 201 -18.89 3.34 6.49
N ASN A 202 -20.16 3.13 6.18
CA ASN A 202 -21.33 3.44 7.01
C ASN A 202 -21.39 2.68 8.36
N HIS A 203 -20.63 1.59 8.51
CA HIS A 203 -20.64 0.73 9.70
C HIS A 203 -19.44 0.89 10.64
N SER A 204 -18.48 1.74 10.29
CA SER A 204 -17.27 1.94 11.10
C SER A 204 -17.52 2.70 12.42
N LYS A 205 -18.69 3.35 12.54
CA LYS A 205 -19.08 4.16 13.71
C LYS A 205 -20.40 3.69 14.35
N ASP A 206 -20.71 2.40 14.23
CA ASP A 206 -21.98 1.83 14.73
C ASP A 206 -22.18 1.97 16.24
N TYR A 207 -21.10 2.13 17.02
CA TYR A 207 -21.14 2.45 18.44
C TYR A 207 -20.37 3.75 18.74
N GLY A 208 -20.55 4.72 17.85
CA GLY A 208 -19.96 6.05 17.89
C GLY A 208 -18.47 6.08 17.53
N GLU A 209 -17.82 7.21 17.77
CA GLU A 209 -16.37 7.37 17.54
C GLU A 209 -15.52 6.38 18.34
N GLN A 210 -16.03 5.88 19.46
CA GLN A 210 -15.32 4.88 20.25
C GLN A 210 -15.14 3.58 19.47
N SER A 211 -16.16 3.11 18.75
CA SER A 211 -16.05 1.86 17.98
C SER A 211 -15.06 1.96 16.83
N TYR A 212 -14.97 3.13 16.20
CA TYR A 212 -13.99 3.38 15.15
C TYR A 212 -12.56 3.32 15.70
N ASN A 213 -12.30 3.98 16.84
CA ASN A 213 -10.99 3.95 17.48
C ASN A 213 -10.63 2.56 17.99
N ASP A 214 -11.57 1.87 18.64
CA ASP A 214 -11.39 0.49 19.12
C ASP A 214 -11.04 -0.46 17.96
N THR A 215 -11.68 -0.27 16.80
CA THR A 215 -11.41 -1.07 15.60
C THR A 215 -10.03 -0.77 15.02
N MET A 216 -9.63 0.50 14.94
CA MET A 216 -8.26 0.85 14.53
C MET A 216 -7.22 0.23 15.45
N ASP A 217 -7.42 0.31 16.77
CA ASP A 217 -6.50 -0.27 17.76
C ASP A 217 -6.40 -1.80 17.61
N ALA A 218 -7.54 -2.50 17.46
CA ALA A 218 -7.57 -3.95 17.26
C ALA A 218 -6.84 -4.37 15.97
N LEU A 219 -7.02 -3.62 14.87
CA LEU A 219 -6.34 -3.86 13.61
C LEU A 219 -4.84 -3.56 13.69
N ASP A 220 -4.44 -2.47 14.34
CA ASP A 220 -3.03 -2.13 14.57
C ASP A 220 -2.33 -3.20 15.44
N GLU A 221 -3.00 -3.72 16.48
CA GLU A 221 -2.50 -4.81 17.33
C GLU A 221 -2.34 -6.13 16.56
N ALA A 222 -3.27 -6.42 15.64
CA ALA A 222 -3.19 -7.57 14.72
C ALA A 222 -2.16 -7.37 13.58
N GLY A 223 -1.58 -6.17 13.43
CA GLY A 223 -0.64 -5.87 12.35
C GLY A 223 -1.30 -5.61 10.99
N ILE A 224 -2.61 -5.37 10.97
CA ILE A 224 -3.39 -5.04 9.78
C ILE A 224 -3.29 -3.53 9.51
N THR A 225 -2.85 -3.18 8.31
CA THR A 225 -2.77 -1.77 7.91
C THR A 225 -4.17 -1.21 7.67
N ASN A 226 -4.69 -0.39 8.59
CA ASN A 226 -5.98 0.28 8.41
C ASN A 226 -5.85 1.67 7.76
N PHE A 227 -6.84 2.01 6.94
CA PHE A 227 -6.94 3.28 6.22
C PHE A 227 -8.42 3.64 5.96
N GLY A 228 -8.70 4.88 5.57
CA GLY A 228 -10.05 5.37 5.25
C GLY A 228 -10.37 6.71 5.89
N TYR A 229 -11.37 7.42 5.34
CA TYR A 229 -11.68 8.82 5.65
C TYR A 229 -10.44 9.68 5.37
N ASP A 230 -10.01 10.50 6.34
CA ASP A 230 -8.82 11.35 6.21
C ASP A 230 -7.50 10.60 6.51
N ARG A 231 -7.57 9.30 6.83
CA ARG A 231 -6.38 8.47 7.13
C ARG A 231 -5.92 7.73 5.89
N VAL A 232 -4.81 8.16 5.32
CA VAL A 232 -4.08 7.42 4.28
C VAL A 232 -3.01 6.50 4.90
N ALA A 233 -2.59 5.47 4.18
CA ALA A 233 -1.51 4.57 4.61
C ALA A 233 -0.53 4.25 3.49
N ILE A 234 0.76 4.08 3.83
CA ILE A 234 1.76 3.51 2.92
C ILE A 234 2.24 2.17 3.44
N LYS A 235 1.99 1.11 2.68
CA LYS A 235 2.52 -0.22 2.93
C LYS A 235 3.69 -0.51 1.98
N LYS A 236 4.74 -1.15 2.50
CA LYS A 236 5.87 -1.59 1.66
C LYS A 236 5.67 -3.03 1.21
N VAL A 237 5.42 -3.22 -0.08
CA VAL A 237 5.22 -4.55 -0.70
C VAL A 237 6.42 -4.84 -1.61
N LYS A 238 7.22 -5.87 -1.30
CA LYS A 238 8.48 -6.16 -2.01
C LYS A 238 9.43 -4.94 -2.17
N GLY A 239 9.34 -3.99 -1.22
CA GLY A 239 10.10 -2.74 -1.21
C GLY A 239 9.50 -1.59 -2.04
N ILE A 240 8.35 -1.78 -2.66
CA ILE A 240 7.54 -0.76 -3.35
C ILE A 240 6.60 -0.11 -2.34
N LYS A 241 6.47 1.20 -2.37
CA LYS A 241 5.49 1.93 -1.54
C LYS A 241 4.12 1.90 -2.21
N VAL A 242 3.19 1.13 -1.66
CA VAL A 242 1.79 1.09 -2.06
C VAL A 242 1.01 2.02 -1.14
N GLY A 243 0.42 3.06 -1.71
CA GLY A 243 -0.47 3.99 -1.01
C GLY A 243 -1.91 3.47 -1.01
N LEU A 244 -2.57 3.58 0.15
CA LEU A 244 -3.93 3.12 0.38
C LEU A 244 -4.77 4.30 0.88
N VAL A 245 -5.91 4.53 0.24
CA VAL A 245 -6.88 5.58 0.60
C VAL A 245 -8.29 5.02 0.50
N GLY A 246 -9.16 5.45 1.40
CA GLY A 246 -10.55 4.98 1.49
C GLY A 246 -11.51 6.15 1.59
N THR A 247 -12.60 6.13 0.81
CA THR A 247 -13.58 7.22 0.75
C THR A 247 -15.00 6.71 1.04
N TYR A 248 -15.68 7.33 2.00
CA TYR A 248 -17.08 7.05 2.31
C TYR A 248 -17.98 8.06 1.58
N VAL A 249 -18.81 7.57 0.66
CA VAL A 249 -19.54 8.43 -0.29
C VAL A 249 -21.00 8.67 0.12
N LEU A 250 -21.64 7.72 0.82
CA LEU A 250 -23.10 7.71 0.97
C LEU A 250 -23.69 8.96 1.63
N ALA A 251 -22.94 9.60 2.53
CA ALA A 251 -23.40 10.80 3.23
C ALA A 251 -23.36 12.06 2.35
N ASP A 252 -22.29 12.23 1.56
CA ASP A 252 -21.96 13.52 0.92
C ASP A 252 -21.95 13.45 -0.61
N GLY A 253 -22.09 12.27 -1.22
CA GLY A 253 -22.06 12.07 -2.66
C GLY A 253 -20.82 12.67 -3.30
N LEU A 254 -20.99 13.51 -4.33
CA LEU A 254 -19.89 14.23 -4.98
C LEU A 254 -19.15 15.23 -4.06
N GLY A 255 -19.71 15.58 -2.90
CA GLY A 255 -19.08 16.48 -1.93
C GLY A 255 -17.75 15.97 -1.37
N VAL A 256 -17.46 14.68 -1.50
CA VAL A 256 -16.19 14.06 -1.05
C VAL A 256 -15.04 14.19 -2.05
N LYS A 257 -15.30 14.72 -3.25
CA LYS A 257 -14.31 14.75 -4.35
C LYS A 257 -13.02 15.47 -3.95
N ASP A 258 -13.12 16.66 -3.36
CA ASP A 258 -11.96 17.46 -2.98
C ASP A 258 -11.11 16.76 -1.89
N SER A 259 -11.72 16.15 -0.88
CA SER A 259 -10.99 15.43 0.17
C SER A 259 -10.35 14.15 -0.35
N MET A 260 -11.04 13.42 -1.22
CA MET A 260 -10.51 12.26 -1.93
C MET A 260 -9.27 12.62 -2.77
N GLU A 261 -9.35 13.64 -3.63
CA GLU A 261 -8.24 14.10 -4.46
C GLU A 261 -7.05 14.56 -3.60
N LYS A 262 -7.34 15.27 -2.50
CA LYS A 262 -6.32 15.67 -1.53
C LYS A 262 -5.61 14.47 -0.91
N ASN A 263 -6.33 13.44 -0.47
CA ASN A 263 -5.75 12.25 0.15
C ASN A 263 -4.87 11.47 -0.85
N ILE A 264 -5.28 11.39 -2.12
CA ILE A 264 -4.46 10.81 -3.19
C ILE A 264 -3.18 11.64 -3.38
N GLN A 265 -3.28 12.97 -3.35
CA GLN A 265 -2.13 13.84 -3.47
C GLN A 265 -1.17 13.73 -2.27
N ASP A 266 -1.68 13.60 -1.04
CA ASP A 266 -0.87 13.37 0.15
C ASP A 266 -0.04 12.07 0.02
N LEU A 267 -0.63 10.98 -0.50
CA LEU A 267 0.08 9.73 -0.79
C LEU A 267 1.20 9.92 -1.82
N LYS A 268 0.94 10.69 -2.88
CA LYS A 268 1.96 11.03 -3.89
C LYS A 268 3.12 11.82 -3.28
N ASP A 269 2.81 12.78 -2.41
CA ASP A 269 3.81 13.60 -1.72
C ASP A 269 4.65 12.78 -0.73
N GLU A 270 4.07 11.75 -0.11
CA GLU A 270 4.78 10.76 0.70
C GLU A 270 5.59 9.72 -0.13
N GLY A 271 5.49 9.81 -1.46
CA GLY A 271 6.24 9.02 -2.42
C GLY A 271 5.68 7.63 -2.65
N ALA A 272 4.35 7.45 -2.55
CA ALA A 272 3.68 6.26 -3.07
C ALA A 272 4.04 6.05 -4.55
N GLN A 273 4.25 4.79 -4.93
CA GLN A 273 4.61 4.38 -6.30
C GLN A 273 3.47 3.67 -7.02
N VAL A 274 2.51 3.16 -6.25
CA VAL A 274 1.22 2.62 -6.69
C VAL A 274 0.18 3.10 -5.70
N ILE A 275 -0.96 3.61 -6.14
CA ILE A 275 -2.05 4.06 -5.26
C ILE A 275 -3.32 3.25 -5.52
N ILE A 276 -3.89 2.70 -4.45
CA ILE A 276 -5.15 1.96 -4.48
C ILE A 276 -6.19 2.78 -3.72
N ALA A 277 -7.29 3.12 -4.39
CA ALA A 277 -8.39 3.88 -3.83
C ALA A 277 -9.61 2.98 -3.63
N SER A 278 -10.02 2.80 -2.37
CA SER A 278 -11.22 2.06 -2.00
C SER A 278 -12.39 3.00 -1.73
N PHE A 279 -13.58 2.62 -2.15
CA PHE A 279 -14.80 3.43 -2.01
C PHE A 279 -15.95 2.62 -1.47
N HIS A 280 -16.73 3.25 -0.61
CA HIS A 280 -17.98 2.71 -0.10
C HIS A 280 -19.13 3.62 -0.55
N TRP A 281 -19.87 3.18 -1.57
CA TRP A 281 -20.67 4.05 -2.44
C TRP A 281 -21.86 3.36 -3.13
N GLY A 282 -22.64 4.12 -3.89
CA GLY A 282 -23.73 3.56 -4.68
C GLY A 282 -24.95 3.20 -3.85
N GLU A 283 -25.79 2.32 -4.38
CA GLU A 283 -27.06 1.93 -3.78
C GLU A 283 -27.05 0.42 -3.49
N GLU A 284 -27.59 0.03 -2.33
CA GLU A 284 -27.71 -1.38 -1.97
C GLU A 284 -28.44 -2.17 -3.07
N LYS A 285 -27.83 -3.29 -3.47
CA LYS A 285 -28.32 -4.25 -4.48
C LYS A 285 -28.42 -3.70 -5.91
N ALA A 286 -27.97 -2.47 -6.16
CA ALA A 286 -27.90 -1.96 -7.52
C ALA A 286 -26.82 -2.71 -8.31
N GLU A 287 -27.23 -3.32 -9.43
CA GLU A 287 -26.34 -4.16 -10.25
C GLU A 287 -25.39 -3.37 -11.16
N TYR A 288 -25.66 -2.08 -11.35
CA TYR A 288 -24.89 -1.17 -12.19
C TYR A 288 -24.48 0.06 -11.39
N PRO A 289 -23.28 0.62 -11.61
CA PRO A 289 -22.86 1.83 -10.93
C PRO A 289 -23.71 3.03 -11.37
N ASN A 290 -23.99 3.94 -10.44
CA ASN A 290 -24.63 5.21 -10.76
C ASN A 290 -23.60 6.29 -11.18
N ASP A 291 -24.08 7.43 -11.67
CA ASP A 291 -23.22 8.51 -12.18
C ASP A 291 -22.23 9.05 -11.14
N VAL A 292 -22.60 9.06 -9.85
CA VAL A 292 -21.72 9.51 -8.76
C VAL A 292 -20.54 8.55 -8.59
N GLN A 293 -20.79 7.24 -8.68
CA GLN A 293 -19.72 6.23 -8.63
C GLN A 293 -18.75 6.42 -9.80
N VAL A 294 -19.28 6.57 -11.02
CA VAL A 294 -18.47 6.74 -12.24
C VAL A 294 -17.63 8.01 -12.17
N GLU A 295 -18.24 9.14 -11.79
CA GLU A 295 -17.52 10.42 -11.71
C GLU A 295 -16.39 10.39 -10.67
N LEU A 296 -16.65 9.85 -9.48
CA LEU A 296 -15.63 9.76 -8.43
C LEU A 296 -14.52 8.76 -8.79
N ALA A 297 -14.86 7.63 -9.42
CA ALA A 297 -13.87 6.66 -9.87
C ALA A 297 -12.93 7.25 -10.93
N HIS A 298 -13.47 7.95 -11.93
CA HIS A 298 -12.67 8.64 -12.95
C HIS A 298 -11.81 9.74 -12.32
N ALA A 299 -12.38 10.55 -11.42
CA ALA A 299 -11.64 11.60 -10.71
C ALA A 299 -10.50 11.03 -9.85
N ALA A 300 -10.68 9.87 -9.21
CA ALA A 300 -9.62 9.21 -8.45
C ALA A 300 -8.45 8.78 -9.34
N ILE A 301 -8.72 8.16 -10.50
CA ILE A 301 -7.69 7.81 -11.49
C ILE A 301 -6.99 9.07 -11.99
N ASP A 302 -7.74 10.14 -12.26
CA ASP A 302 -7.19 11.42 -12.73
C ASP A 302 -6.31 12.12 -11.69
N ALA A 303 -6.63 11.98 -10.41
CA ALA A 303 -5.79 12.46 -9.30
C ALA A 303 -4.50 11.64 -9.13
N GLY A 304 -4.48 10.39 -9.61
CA GLY A 304 -3.32 9.52 -9.64
C GLY A 304 -3.49 8.17 -8.95
N ALA A 305 -4.71 7.70 -8.72
CA ALA A 305 -4.94 6.31 -8.35
C ALA A 305 -4.61 5.37 -9.52
N ASP A 306 -4.08 4.19 -9.21
CA ASP A 306 -3.70 3.14 -10.17
C ASP A 306 -4.72 1.99 -10.23
N LEU A 307 -5.57 1.90 -9.20
CA LEU A 307 -6.66 0.94 -9.08
C LEU A 307 -7.75 1.54 -8.19
N VAL A 308 -9.00 1.38 -8.62
CA VAL A 308 -10.18 1.77 -7.84
C VAL A 308 -10.98 0.51 -7.47
N LEU A 309 -11.34 0.41 -6.19
CA LEU A 309 -12.08 -0.71 -5.60
C LEU A 309 -13.36 -0.18 -4.96
N GLY A 310 -14.50 -0.75 -5.30
CA GLY A 310 -15.81 -0.36 -4.79
C GLY A 310 -16.46 -1.41 -3.91
N HIS A 311 -17.30 -0.92 -3.00
CA HIS A 311 -17.95 -1.63 -1.89
C HIS A 311 -19.31 -0.98 -1.61
N HIS A 312 -20.16 -1.62 -0.78
CA HIS A 312 -21.52 -1.21 -0.36
C HIS A 312 -22.71 -1.78 -1.16
N PRO A 313 -22.72 -1.91 -2.50
CA PRO A 313 -23.90 -2.47 -3.17
C PRO A 313 -24.26 -3.89 -2.70
N HIS A 314 -23.37 -4.59 -1.98
CA HIS A 314 -23.55 -5.96 -1.49
C HIS A 314 -23.82 -7.00 -2.59
N VAL A 315 -23.67 -6.60 -3.85
CA VAL A 315 -23.72 -7.41 -5.07
C VAL A 315 -22.57 -6.99 -5.97
N LEU A 316 -22.14 -7.88 -6.85
CA LEU A 316 -21.11 -7.57 -7.85
C LEU A 316 -21.57 -6.43 -8.78
N GLN A 317 -20.69 -5.50 -9.11
CA GLN A 317 -20.90 -4.56 -10.22
C GLN A 317 -19.80 -4.76 -11.27
N GLY A 318 -19.95 -4.09 -12.41
CA GLY A 318 -19.01 -4.20 -13.51
C GLY A 318 -17.60 -3.75 -13.18
N ILE A 319 -16.66 -4.18 -14.00
CA ILE A 319 -15.28 -3.69 -14.06
C ILE A 319 -15.11 -2.84 -15.31
N GLU A 320 -14.57 -1.64 -15.15
CA GLU A 320 -14.23 -0.73 -16.23
C GLU A 320 -12.71 -0.57 -16.34
N GLN A 321 -12.21 -0.40 -17.57
CA GLN A 321 -10.87 0.14 -17.78
C GLN A 321 -10.97 1.61 -18.19
N TYR A 322 -10.42 2.50 -17.36
CA TYR A 322 -10.35 3.94 -17.62
C TYR A 322 -8.88 4.38 -17.63
N LYS A 323 -8.43 4.98 -18.74
CA LYS A 323 -7.02 5.39 -18.95
C LYS A 323 -6.00 4.28 -18.66
N GLY A 324 -6.33 3.04 -19.03
CA GLY A 324 -5.48 1.86 -18.81
C GLY A 324 -5.44 1.35 -17.36
N LYS A 325 -6.27 1.87 -16.46
CA LYS A 325 -6.40 1.46 -15.06
C LYS A 325 -7.75 0.81 -14.82
N ASN A 326 -7.83 -0.14 -13.89
CA ASN A 326 -9.09 -0.82 -13.58
C ASN A 326 -9.88 -0.06 -12.51
N ILE A 327 -11.19 -0.03 -12.70
CA ILE A 327 -12.19 0.38 -11.72
C ILE A 327 -13.09 -0.83 -11.49
N VAL A 328 -13.08 -1.39 -10.28
CA VAL A 328 -13.97 -2.47 -9.87
C VAL A 328 -15.09 -1.85 -9.05
N TYR A 329 -16.28 -1.66 -9.63
CA TYR A 329 -17.32 -0.83 -9.00
C TYR A 329 -17.95 -1.43 -7.74
N SER A 330 -18.01 -2.76 -7.64
CA SER A 330 -18.40 -3.47 -6.42
C SER A 330 -17.90 -4.91 -6.46
N LEU A 331 -17.26 -5.33 -5.37
CA LEU A 331 -16.80 -6.71 -5.14
C LEU A 331 -17.87 -7.58 -4.46
N GLY A 332 -19.02 -7.00 -4.09
CA GLY A 332 -20.06 -7.70 -3.32
C GLY A 332 -19.65 -7.94 -1.86
N ASN A 333 -20.31 -8.90 -1.21
CA ASN A 333 -19.94 -9.36 0.13
C ASN A 333 -18.77 -10.33 0.07
N PHE A 334 -17.99 -10.49 1.13
CA PHE A 334 -17.00 -11.57 1.22
C PHE A 334 -17.23 -12.42 2.47
N CYS A 335 -16.59 -12.15 3.61
CA CYS A 335 -16.95 -12.79 4.88
C CYS A 335 -17.94 -11.89 5.65
N PHE A 336 -19.23 -12.08 5.38
CA PHE A 336 -20.27 -11.11 5.74
C PHE A 336 -21.29 -11.66 6.73
N GLY A 337 -21.17 -11.24 7.99
CA GLY A 337 -22.03 -11.60 9.13
C GLY A 337 -23.35 -10.85 9.22
N GLY A 338 -23.61 -9.88 8.33
CA GLY A 338 -24.81 -9.05 8.37
C GLY A 338 -26.10 -9.80 8.01
N ASN A 339 -26.02 -10.96 7.36
CA ASN A 339 -27.19 -11.77 7.01
C ASN A 339 -26.84 -13.27 6.79
N MET A 340 -27.60 -14.16 7.43
CA MET A 340 -27.48 -15.62 7.25
C MET A 340 -28.12 -16.11 5.93
N TYR A 341 -29.10 -15.39 5.38
CA TYR A 341 -29.80 -15.72 4.14
C TYR A 341 -29.79 -14.54 3.16
N PRO A 342 -28.61 -14.15 2.65
CA PRO A 342 -28.54 -13.11 1.63
C PRO A 342 -29.13 -13.60 0.30
N SER A 343 -29.74 -12.69 -0.44
CA SER A 343 -30.35 -12.99 -1.74
C SER A 343 -29.33 -13.21 -2.87
N ASP A 344 -28.09 -12.73 -2.67
CA ASP A 344 -26.96 -12.96 -3.57
C ASP A 344 -25.77 -13.41 -2.70
N MET A 345 -25.17 -14.55 -3.05
CA MET A 345 -23.98 -15.10 -2.39
C MET A 345 -22.73 -14.92 -3.25
N ASP A 346 -22.84 -14.32 -4.43
CA ASP A 346 -21.75 -14.20 -5.38
C ASP A 346 -20.77 -13.11 -4.99
N THR A 347 -19.49 -13.44 -5.12
CA THR A 347 -18.39 -12.53 -4.86
C THR A 347 -17.19 -12.90 -5.74
N VAL A 348 -16.13 -12.10 -5.68
CA VAL A 348 -14.87 -12.41 -6.35
C VAL A 348 -13.69 -12.02 -5.49
N ILE A 349 -12.57 -12.71 -5.72
CA ILE A 349 -11.25 -12.18 -5.42
C ILE A 349 -10.74 -11.53 -6.71
N PHE A 350 -10.59 -10.21 -6.69
CA PHE A 350 -9.98 -9.48 -7.80
C PHE A 350 -8.49 -9.34 -7.55
N GLN A 351 -7.66 -9.87 -8.44
CA GLN A 351 -6.21 -9.75 -8.36
C GLN A 351 -5.67 -8.84 -9.45
N GLN A 352 -4.75 -7.96 -9.08
CA GLN A 352 -3.97 -7.17 -10.01
C GLN A 352 -2.48 -7.27 -9.72
N THR A 353 -1.69 -7.55 -10.75
CA THR A 353 -0.23 -7.55 -10.67
C THR A 353 0.32 -6.26 -11.24
N PHE A 354 1.10 -5.55 -10.42
CA PHE A 354 1.79 -4.33 -10.83
C PHE A 354 3.27 -4.62 -11.06
N THR A 355 3.82 -4.13 -12.18
CA THR A 355 5.26 -4.21 -12.46
C THR A 355 5.92 -2.84 -12.39
N LEU A 356 7.03 -2.74 -11.66
CA LEU A 356 7.87 -1.55 -11.63
C LEU A 356 9.25 -1.85 -12.20
N LYS A 357 9.68 -1.09 -13.21
CA LYS A 357 11.02 -1.16 -13.81
C LYS A 357 11.80 0.10 -13.51
N GLY A 358 12.92 -0.04 -12.79
CA GLY A 358 13.71 1.12 -12.39
C GLY A 358 12.95 2.09 -11.45
N GLY A 359 11.95 1.58 -10.72
CA GLY A 359 11.10 2.35 -9.82
C GLY A 359 9.91 3.04 -10.49
N LYS A 360 9.74 2.89 -11.81
CA LYS A 360 8.58 3.41 -12.55
C LYS A 360 7.55 2.31 -12.77
N LEU A 361 6.29 2.60 -12.46
CA LEU A 361 5.16 1.73 -12.80
C LEU A 361 5.10 1.52 -14.31
N GLN A 362 4.85 0.28 -14.73
CA GLN A 362 4.63 -0.07 -16.13
C GLN A 362 3.12 -0.03 -16.43
N GLU A 363 2.77 0.15 -17.70
CA GLU A 363 1.39 0.11 -18.18
C GLU A 363 0.98 -1.34 -18.50
N ASP A 364 1.21 -2.25 -17.56
CA ASP A 364 0.72 -3.63 -17.65
C ASP A 364 -0.63 -3.79 -16.96
N ASN A 365 -1.58 -4.45 -17.62
CA ASN A 365 -2.89 -4.76 -17.05
C ASN A 365 -3.04 -6.27 -16.82
N VAL A 366 -2.25 -6.82 -15.90
CA VAL A 366 -2.29 -8.25 -15.57
C VAL A 366 -3.25 -8.46 -14.42
N THR A 367 -4.46 -8.90 -14.75
CA THR A 367 -5.54 -9.18 -13.80
C THR A 367 -5.91 -10.66 -13.75
N ASN A 368 -6.39 -11.13 -12.61
CA ASN A 368 -7.03 -12.42 -12.44
C ASN A 368 -8.29 -12.25 -11.59
N ILE A 369 -9.41 -12.80 -12.02
CA ILE A 369 -10.68 -12.74 -11.29
C ILE A 369 -11.01 -14.16 -10.86
N ILE A 370 -11.12 -14.40 -9.56
CA ILE A 370 -11.45 -15.70 -9.00
C ILE A 370 -12.89 -15.63 -8.47
N PRO A 371 -13.86 -16.20 -9.19
CA PRO A 371 -15.23 -16.32 -8.72
C PRO A 371 -15.31 -17.05 -7.39
N CYS A 372 -16.13 -16.55 -6.48
CA CYS A 372 -16.31 -17.10 -5.15
C CYS A 372 -17.79 -17.03 -4.75
N SER A 373 -18.19 -17.90 -3.85
CA SER A 373 -19.37 -17.72 -3.01
C SER A 373 -18.92 -17.23 -1.64
N ILE A 374 -19.72 -16.42 -0.96
CA ILE A 374 -19.49 -16.05 0.45
C ILE A 374 -19.65 -17.24 1.42
N SER A 375 -20.18 -18.36 0.92
CA SER A 375 -20.48 -19.57 1.68
C SER A 375 -19.89 -20.81 1.02
N SER A 376 -19.49 -21.80 1.83
CA SER A 376 -19.09 -23.13 1.34
C SER A 376 -20.28 -24.11 1.20
N VAL A 377 -21.49 -23.66 1.53
CA VAL A 377 -22.75 -24.42 1.39
C VAL A 377 -23.81 -23.61 0.65
N GLU A 378 -24.78 -24.29 0.03
CA GLU A 378 -25.74 -23.65 -0.89
C GLU A 378 -26.92 -22.95 -0.18
N ASP A 379 -27.40 -23.51 0.93
CA ASP A 379 -28.70 -23.10 1.51
C ASP A 379 -28.63 -21.88 2.44
N TYR A 380 -27.45 -21.53 2.94
CA TYR A 380 -27.26 -20.43 3.88
C TYR A 380 -25.82 -19.93 3.86
N ASN A 381 -25.62 -18.74 4.40
CA ASN A 381 -24.30 -18.15 4.59
C ASN A 381 -23.64 -18.72 5.85
N ASN A 382 -22.65 -19.59 5.66
CA ASN A 382 -21.82 -20.11 6.76
C ASN A 382 -20.56 -19.27 7.00
N TYR A 383 -20.46 -18.09 6.35
CA TYR A 383 -19.40 -17.11 6.55
C TYR A 383 -18.00 -17.58 6.12
N GLN A 384 -17.93 -18.59 5.26
CA GLN A 384 -16.67 -19.18 4.77
C GLN A 384 -16.58 -18.98 3.24
N PRO A 385 -16.01 -17.85 2.75
CA PRO A 385 -15.86 -17.60 1.34
C PRO A 385 -15.10 -18.72 0.67
N THR A 386 -15.59 -19.15 -0.48
CA THR A 386 -15.13 -20.37 -1.15
C THR A 386 -15.05 -20.14 -2.66
N PRO A 387 -13.92 -20.44 -3.32
CA PRO A 387 -13.83 -20.37 -4.78
C PRO A 387 -14.92 -21.20 -5.45
N ALA A 388 -15.65 -20.57 -6.36
CA ALA A 388 -16.66 -21.25 -7.17
C ALA A 388 -15.99 -22.08 -8.26
N ALA A 389 -16.67 -23.13 -8.72
CA ALA A 389 -16.22 -23.98 -9.80
C ALA A 389 -17.37 -24.35 -10.74
N GLY A 390 -17.04 -24.68 -11.99
CA GLY A 390 -18.00 -25.23 -12.95
C GLY A 390 -19.07 -24.21 -13.38
N GLU A 391 -20.34 -24.59 -13.28
CA GLU A 391 -21.45 -23.71 -13.71
C GLU A 391 -21.51 -22.42 -12.90
N LYS A 392 -21.26 -22.48 -11.58
CA LYS A 392 -21.31 -21.31 -10.71
C LYS A 392 -20.20 -20.30 -11.01
N GLU A 393 -19.00 -20.79 -11.27
CA GLU A 393 -17.87 -19.96 -11.73
C GLU A 393 -18.23 -19.22 -13.03
N THR A 394 -18.83 -19.94 -13.98
CA THR A 394 -19.25 -19.39 -15.27
C THR A 394 -20.35 -18.33 -15.11
N GLU A 395 -21.32 -18.57 -14.23
CA GLU A 395 -22.41 -17.64 -13.91
C GLU A 395 -21.87 -16.31 -13.37
N ILE A 396 -20.97 -16.37 -12.39
CA ILE A 396 -20.38 -15.18 -11.75
C ILE A 396 -19.55 -14.37 -12.76
N LEU A 397 -18.74 -15.03 -13.60
CA LEU A 397 -17.96 -14.35 -14.64
C LEU A 397 -18.87 -13.70 -15.70
N ASN A 398 -19.96 -14.36 -16.08
CA ASN A 398 -20.94 -13.80 -17.01
C ASN A 398 -21.64 -12.58 -16.39
N LYS A 399 -22.01 -12.64 -15.11
CA LYS A 399 -22.59 -11.51 -14.35
C LYS A 399 -21.67 -10.28 -14.39
N ILE A 400 -20.38 -10.46 -14.13
CA ILE A 400 -19.40 -9.36 -14.20
C ILE A 400 -19.28 -8.83 -15.63
N THR A 401 -19.12 -9.73 -16.61
CA THR A 401 -18.98 -9.35 -18.03
C THR A 401 -20.19 -8.55 -18.51
N GLN A 402 -21.40 -8.98 -18.17
CA GLN A 402 -22.64 -8.29 -18.50
C GLN A 402 -22.71 -6.91 -17.82
N ARG A 403 -22.35 -6.82 -16.54
CA ARG A 403 -22.37 -5.57 -15.78
C ARG A 403 -21.26 -4.59 -16.19
N SER A 404 -20.21 -5.08 -16.84
CA SER A 404 -19.16 -4.26 -17.47
C SER A 404 -19.56 -3.63 -18.81
N GLN A 405 -20.61 -4.13 -19.46
CA GLN A 405 -21.00 -3.64 -20.80
C GLN A 405 -21.41 -2.17 -20.74
N GLY A 406 -20.82 -1.35 -21.61
CA GLY A 406 -21.14 0.08 -21.72
C GLY A 406 -20.41 0.99 -20.73
N LEU A 407 -19.58 0.45 -19.82
CA LEU A 407 -18.75 1.29 -18.94
C LEU A 407 -17.52 1.87 -19.66
N SER A 408 -16.96 1.13 -20.62
CA SER A 408 -15.83 1.59 -21.43
C SER A 408 -16.31 2.51 -22.55
N ASN A 409 -16.39 3.81 -22.30
CA ASN A 409 -16.48 4.81 -23.36
C ASN A 409 -15.07 5.18 -23.82
N GLU A 410 -14.60 4.56 -24.91
CA GLU A 410 -13.50 5.13 -25.71
C GLU A 410 -14.00 6.43 -26.35
N ASN A 411 -13.99 7.54 -25.60
CA ASN A 411 -13.97 8.87 -26.20
C ASN A 411 -12.60 9.06 -26.86
N THR A 412 -12.43 8.44 -28.03
CA THR A 412 -11.44 8.85 -29.01
C THR A 412 -11.94 10.15 -29.62
N GLU A 413 -11.22 11.22 -29.31
CA GLU A 413 -11.12 12.49 -30.04
C GLU A 413 -12.01 12.62 -31.30
N GLU A 414 -13.24 13.11 -31.14
CA GLU A 414 -13.88 13.86 -32.24
C GLU A 414 -13.16 15.22 -32.31
N SER A 415 -12.09 15.22 -33.09
CA SER A 415 -11.46 16.44 -33.57
C SER A 415 -12.29 17.00 -34.72
N ASP A 416 -12.50 18.32 -34.64
CA ASP A 416 -13.14 19.14 -35.65
C ASP A 416 -12.73 18.78 -37.08
N SER A 417 -13.72 18.47 -37.92
CA SER A 417 -13.63 18.81 -39.33
C SER A 417 -14.98 19.28 -39.85
N GLU A 418 -15.10 20.61 -39.91
CA GLU A 418 -15.94 21.27 -40.89
C GLU A 418 -15.55 20.77 -42.29
N ASN A 419 -16.51 20.28 -43.07
CA ASN A 419 -16.55 20.54 -44.50
C ASN A 419 -17.97 20.36 -45.08
N ASP A 420 -18.45 21.51 -45.56
CA ASP A 420 -19.55 21.83 -46.46
C ASP A 420 -19.99 20.82 -47.55
N ASN A 421 -21.28 20.99 -47.90
CA ASN A 421 -21.95 20.84 -49.21
C ASN A 421 -22.38 19.44 -49.70
N SER A 422 -23.70 19.18 -49.74
CA SER A 422 -24.66 19.57 -50.81
C SER A 422 -25.70 18.48 -51.11
N ASP A 423 -26.97 18.90 -51.17
CA ASP A 423 -28.10 18.43 -51.99
C ASP A 423 -28.18 16.96 -52.47
N SER A 424 -29.29 16.30 -52.14
CA SER A 424 -30.27 15.89 -53.16
C SER A 424 -31.57 15.36 -52.55
N ASP A 425 -32.68 15.84 -53.15
CA ASP A 425 -34.09 15.55 -52.95
C ASP A 425 -34.55 14.09 -53.12
N GLU A 426 -35.85 13.91 -52.79
CA GLU A 426 -36.84 12.89 -53.23
C GLU A 426 -37.02 11.67 -52.29
N SER A 427 -38.23 11.22 -51.91
CA SER A 427 -39.62 11.55 -52.27
C SER A 427 -40.60 10.77 -51.35
N TYR A 428 -41.82 11.31 -51.17
CA TYR A 428 -43.16 10.73 -50.90
C TYR A 428 -43.29 9.27 -50.37
N ASP A 429 -44.22 8.93 -49.47
CA ASP A 429 -45.67 9.07 -49.65
C ASP A 429 -46.47 8.74 -48.36
N ASP A 430 -47.68 9.28 -48.32
CA ASP A 430 -48.76 9.17 -47.34
C ASP A 430 -49.29 7.75 -47.13
N SER A 431 -49.79 7.47 -45.92
CA SER A 431 -51.17 6.98 -45.75
C SER A 431 -51.56 6.94 -44.27
N GLU A 432 -52.44 7.88 -43.90
CA GLU A 432 -53.41 7.69 -42.84
C GLU A 432 -54.44 6.64 -43.29
N ASP A 433 -54.86 5.77 -42.38
CA ASP A 433 -56.26 5.32 -42.34
C ASP A 433 -56.61 4.86 -40.92
N ASP A 434 -57.64 5.53 -40.39
CA ASP A 434 -58.40 5.23 -39.20
C ASP A 434 -58.96 3.79 -39.20
N ASN A 435 -59.22 3.20 -38.03
CA ASN A 435 -60.61 3.06 -37.54
C ASN A 435 -60.73 2.21 -36.25
N SER A 436 -61.42 2.81 -35.29
CA SER A 436 -62.30 2.29 -34.23
C SER A 436 -62.23 0.83 -33.74
N GLY A 437 -62.26 0.69 -32.42
CA GLY A 437 -62.79 -0.50 -31.75
C GLY A 437 -62.76 -0.36 -30.23
N SER A 438 -63.87 0.13 -29.67
CA SER A 438 -64.20 0.04 -28.24
C SER A 438 -64.27 -1.43 -27.81
N ASP A 439 -63.95 -1.72 -26.54
CA ASP A 439 -64.87 -2.37 -25.60
C ASP A 439 -64.26 -2.42 -24.19
N GLU A 440 -65.06 -1.96 -23.23
CA GLU A 440 -64.88 -2.08 -21.78
C GLU A 440 -65.01 -3.55 -21.35
N TYR A 441 -64.19 -4.00 -20.40
CA TYR A 441 -64.63 -4.93 -19.34
C TYR A 441 -63.85 -4.69 -18.05
N ASP A 442 -64.63 -4.35 -17.03
CA ASP A 442 -64.39 -4.37 -15.59
C ASP A 442 -64.33 -5.83 -15.09
N ASP A 443 -63.41 -6.20 -14.19
CA ASP A 443 -63.71 -6.93 -12.94
C ASP A 443 -62.46 -7.31 -12.11
N SER A 444 -62.50 -6.84 -10.85
CA SER A 444 -62.25 -7.52 -9.56
C SER A 444 -60.98 -8.37 -9.27
N ASP A 445 -60.33 -7.98 -8.16
CA ASP A 445 -59.90 -8.78 -6.99
C ASP A 445 -59.15 -10.11 -7.16
N GLU A 446 -57.88 -10.15 -6.72
CA GLU A 446 -57.42 -10.80 -5.47
C GLU A 446 -55.96 -10.42 -5.12
#